data_AF-A0A2R6NJ18-F1
#
_entry.id   AF-A0A2R6NJ18-F1
#
_cell.length_a   1.000
_cell.length_b   1.000
_cell.length_c   1.000
_cell.angle_alpha   90.00
_cell.angle_beta   90.00
_cell.angle_gamma   90.00
#
_symmetry.space_group_name_H-M   'P 1'
#
loop_
_entity.id
_entity.type
_entity.pdbx_description
1 polymer ?
#
loop_
_entity_poly.entity_id
_entity_poly.type
_entity_poly.pdbx_seq_one_letter_code
_entity_poly.pdbx_strand_id
1 'polypeptide(L)'
;MATVIQAVYIRGFEERPSPKPHAVYRIEIQASVRSWQMWRRYSEFVDMHTELVKSTGLSPPVQLPPKRPFLFRTHANSSLLEERRAGLELYLRAIISAKDDIWRESYAFRDFLGVPAGKLQADGGSSRPSEFTSSSWLDEHTDLQARVRDVRADINKRDALSDRGDVSGSHQSNVQAKKKLAAALTRVSVLEEGLQNLGYAGMSEGELQRRRDMVARLRDDCEKLAKMATVARLTSRGLGSTSERNPASESDRAALFDSPQPKAANGFQRPITRVFGGAAKPKETEQTRPLDNHGLLQLQQTQVDHQDAQLAQLSTILQRQKHLGLAIGQEISEQNELLDDLTGEVDRVGGKLSNAKKQMNRLG
;
A
#
# COMPACT_ATOMS: atom_id res chain seq x y z
N MET A 1 9.19 15.82 -9.20
CA MET A 1 9.77 17.12 -9.62
C MET A 1 11.02 17.37 -8.79
N ALA A 2 12.18 17.53 -9.43
CA ALA A 2 13.43 17.83 -8.72
C ALA A 2 13.34 19.22 -8.07
N THR A 3 13.75 19.34 -6.82
CA THR A 3 13.74 20.63 -6.11
C THR A 3 14.88 21.49 -6.64
N VAL A 4 14.55 22.52 -7.43
CA VAL A 4 15.54 23.50 -7.90
C VAL A 4 15.81 24.51 -6.78
N ILE A 5 17.08 24.61 -6.38
CA ILE A 5 17.57 25.56 -5.37
C ILE A 5 17.78 26.91 -6.05
N GLN A 6 17.16 27.97 -5.53
CA GLN A 6 17.24 29.32 -6.10
C GLN A 6 18.30 30.18 -5.40
N ALA A 7 18.39 30.10 -4.08
CA ALA A 7 19.37 30.87 -3.31
C ALA A 7 19.77 30.16 -2.01
N VAL A 8 20.99 30.43 -1.56
CA VAL A 8 21.54 29.96 -0.27
C VAL A 8 22.24 31.11 0.43
N TYR A 9 21.96 31.24 1.73
CA TYR A 9 22.53 32.26 2.61
C TYR A 9 23.05 31.62 3.89
N ILE A 10 24.15 32.15 4.44
CA ILE A 10 24.61 31.74 5.78
C ILE A 10 24.39 32.91 6.73
N ARG A 11 23.24 32.99 7.40
CA ARG A 11 22.83 34.21 8.14
C ARG A 11 23.63 34.48 9.42
N GLY A 12 24.32 33.50 9.96
CA GLY A 12 25.10 33.66 11.18
C GLY A 12 25.79 32.38 11.62
N PHE A 13 26.48 32.47 12.74
CA PHE A 13 27.13 31.35 13.42
C PHE A 13 26.78 31.34 14.91
N GLU A 14 26.80 30.15 15.50
CA GLU A 14 26.57 29.92 16.92
C GLU A 14 27.69 29.02 17.45
N GLU A 15 28.23 29.34 18.63
CA GLU A 15 29.19 28.47 19.30
C GLU A 15 28.46 27.54 20.28
N ARG A 16 28.58 26.22 20.08
CA ARG A 16 27.94 25.21 20.92
C ARG A 16 28.94 24.53 21.85
N PRO A 17 28.63 24.39 23.15
CA PRO A 17 29.58 23.87 24.14
C PRO A 17 29.76 22.34 24.15
N SER A 18 28.76 21.57 23.73
CA SER A 18 28.75 20.09 23.76
C SER A 18 28.70 19.50 22.35
N PRO A 19 29.42 18.40 22.02
CA PRO A 19 30.29 17.58 22.88
C PRO A 19 31.68 18.19 23.16
N LYS A 20 32.13 19.12 22.31
CA LYS A 20 33.29 20.02 22.54
C LYS A 20 32.93 21.40 22.00
N PRO A 21 33.49 22.51 22.51
CA PRO A 21 33.24 23.84 21.97
C PRO A 21 33.51 23.91 20.47
N HIS A 22 32.47 24.14 19.67
CA HIS A 22 32.55 24.20 18.21
C HIS A 22 31.59 25.25 17.64
N ALA A 23 31.99 25.88 16.52
CA ALA A 23 31.15 26.81 15.78
C ALA A 23 30.31 26.07 14.74
N VAL A 24 29.00 26.34 14.73
CA VAL A 24 28.04 25.92 13.71
C VAL A 24 27.55 27.13 12.93
N TYR A 25 27.23 26.94 11.65
CA TYR A 25 26.77 27.99 10.76
C TYR A 25 25.30 27.73 10.40
N ARG A 26 24.47 28.77 10.48
CA ARG A 26 23.05 28.71 10.09
C ARG A 26 22.93 28.93 8.59
N ILE A 27 22.61 27.87 7.87
CA ILE A 27 22.39 27.88 6.42
C ILE A 27 20.88 27.97 6.16
N GLU A 28 20.47 28.98 5.40
CA GLU A 28 19.11 29.14 4.89
C GLU A 28 19.08 28.85 3.40
N ILE A 29 18.21 27.93 3.01
CA ILE A 29 18.07 27.46 1.63
C ILE A 29 16.69 27.88 1.14
N GLN A 30 16.67 28.59 0.01
CA GLN A 30 15.46 28.96 -0.69
C GLN A 30 15.37 28.10 -1.97
N ALA A 31 14.47 27.14 -1.97
CA ALA A 31 14.09 26.41 -3.18
C ALA A 31 12.82 26.98 -3.79
N SER A 32 12.56 26.62 -5.04
CA SER A 32 11.39 27.04 -5.82
C SER A 32 10.03 26.93 -5.12
N VAL A 33 9.85 25.96 -4.22
CA VAL A 33 8.56 25.68 -3.57
C VAL A 33 8.60 25.82 -2.03
N ARG A 34 9.79 25.76 -1.43
CA ARG A 34 9.96 25.80 0.03
C ARG A 34 11.30 26.40 0.43
N SER A 35 11.34 27.03 1.60
CA SER A 35 12.57 27.44 2.27
C SER A 35 12.75 26.68 3.57
N TRP A 36 13.97 26.25 3.87
CA TRP A 36 14.31 25.62 5.15
C TRP A 36 15.65 26.12 5.66
N GLN A 37 15.91 25.86 6.94
CA GLN A 37 17.16 26.21 7.60
C GLN A 37 17.81 24.97 8.21
N MET A 38 19.14 24.99 8.28
CA MET A 38 19.92 23.95 8.92
C MET A 38 21.20 24.49 9.56
N TRP A 39 21.80 23.68 10.41
CA TRP A 39 23.03 24.00 11.12
C TRP A 39 24.12 23.03 10.72
N ARG A 40 25.23 23.54 10.20
CA ARG A 40 26.38 22.71 9.81
C ARG A 40 27.68 23.25 10.41
N ARG A 41 28.54 22.34 10.85
CA ARG A 41 29.90 22.67 11.31
C ARG A 41 30.87 22.68 10.13
N TYR A 42 31.95 23.44 10.23
CA TYR A 42 32.95 23.55 9.16
C TYR A 42 33.52 22.20 8.69
N SER A 43 33.68 21.21 9.58
CA SER A 43 34.20 19.90 9.16
C SER A 43 33.26 19.19 8.18
N GLU A 44 31.93 19.34 8.32
CA GLU A 44 30.98 18.74 7.39
C GLU A 44 31.10 19.35 5.98
N PHE A 45 31.45 20.64 5.87
CA PHE A 45 31.74 21.26 4.56
C PHE A 45 32.97 20.64 3.89
N VAL A 46 33.98 20.30 4.70
CA VAL A 46 35.21 19.66 4.21
C VAL A 46 34.95 18.22 3.79
N ASP A 47 34.14 17.50 4.55
CA ASP A 47 33.72 16.14 4.22
C ASP A 47 32.93 16.15 2.90
N MET A 48 31.93 17.03 2.78
CA MET A 48 31.17 17.23 1.54
C MET A 48 32.07 17.60 0.36
N HIS A 49 33.02 18.52 0.53
CA HIS A 49 33.94 18.90 -0.55
C HIS A 49 34.82 17.72 -1.00
N THR A 50 35.31 16.92 -0.05
CA THR A 50 36.11 15.72 -0.36
C THR A 50 35.30 14.70 -1.15
N GLU A 51 34.05 14.46 -0.75
CA GLU A 51 33.14 13.57 -1.47
C GLU A 51 32.76 14.11 -2.86
N LEU A 52 32.55 15.42 -2.98
CA LEU A 52 32.19 16.09 -4.22
C LEU A 52 33.36 16.06 -5.23
N VAL A 53 34.59 16.28 -4.78
CA VAL A 53 35.79 16.12 -5.63
C VAL A 53 35.97 14.66 -6.04
N LYS A 54 35.72 13.72 -5.12
CA LYS A 54 35.80 12.28 -5.42
C LYS A 54 34.74 11.81 -6.41
N SER A 55 33.52 12.33 -6.35
CA SER A 55 32.41 11.91 -7.22
C SER A 55 32.43 12.57 -8.59
N THR A 56 32.85 13.83 -8.66
CA THR A 56 32.86 14.60 -9.91
C THR A 56 34.20 14.59 -10.62
N GLY A 57 35.29 14.23 -9.93
CA GLY A 57 36.66 14.25 -10.47
C GLY A 57 37.21 15.65 -10.74
N LEU A 58 36.42 16.70 -10.49
CA LEU A 58 36.75 18.10 -10.75
C LEU A 58 36.67 18.91 -9.46
N SER A 59 37.60 19.84 -9.29
CA SER A 59 37.52 20.78 -8.17
C SER A 59 36.39 21.80 -8.40
N PRO A 60 35.56 22.08 -7.38
CA PRO A 60 34.54 23.11 -7.49
C PRO A 60 35.17 24.50 -7.75
N PRO A 61 34.40 25.43 -8.35
CA PRO A 61 34.91 26.71 -8.86
C PRO A 61 35.49 27.64 -7.79
N VAL A 62 35.16 27.44 -6.53
CA VAL A 62 35.70 28.17 -5.39
C VAL A 62 36.26 27.17 -4.38
N GLN A 63 37.41 27.49 -3.80
CA GLN A 63 38.05 26.66 -2.78
C GLN A 63 37.47 26.95 -1.40
N LEU A 64 37.42 25.93 -0.55
CA LEU A 64 36.98 26.12 0.84
C LEU A 64 37.97 27.03 1.60
N PRO A 65 37.48 27.87 2.52
CA PRO A 65 38.35 28.60 3.45
C PRO A 65 39.25 27.62 4.22
N PRO A 66 40.56 27.85 4.36
CA PRO A 66 41.48 26.87 4.91
C PRO A 66 41.25 26.59 6.41
N LYS A 67 41.55 25.35 6.83
CA LYS A 67 41.69 24.98 8.25
C LYS A 67 42.88 25.72 8.84
N ARG A 68 42.65 26.59 9.83
CA ARG A 68 43.72 27.26 10.57
C ARG A 68 44.04 26.47 11.86
N PRO A 69 45.33 26.21 12.16
CA PRO A 69 45.73 25.43 13.33
C PRO A 69 45.38 26.15 14.64
N PHE A 70 45.14 25.36 15.69
CA PHE A 70 44.57 25.77 16.99
C PHE A 70 45.41 26.78 17.80
N LEU A 71 46.60 27.17 17.32
CA LEU A 71 47.56 28.03 18.02
C LEU A 71 47.24 29.53 18.00
N PHE A 72 46.20 29.98 17.27
CA PHE A 72 45.88 31.40 17.08
C PHE A 72 44.52 31.83 17.67
N ARG A 73 44.02 31.11 18.69
CA ARG A 73 42.71 31.39 19.33
C ARG A 73 42.83 32.45 20.43
N THR A 74 42.95 33.72 20.07
CA THR A 74 42.87 34.82 21.04
C THR A 74 42.08 35.99 20.46
N HIS A 75 40.93 36.31 21.10
CA HIS A 75 40.00 37.43 20.92
C HIS A 75 39.51 37.85 19.52
N ALA A 76 40.10 37.34 18.43
CA ALA A 76 39.68 37.54 17.05
C ALA A 76 38.66 36.49 16.57
N ASN A 77 38.03 35.74 17.49
CA ASN A 77 37.14 34.63 17.13
C ASN A 77 35.95 35.11 16.29
N SER A 78 35.32 36.25 16.62
CA SER A 78 34.13 36.72 15.92
C SER A 78 34.43 37.19 14.48
N SER A 79 35.48 38.00 14.27
CA SER A 79 35.85 38.46 12.93
C SER A 79 36.34 37.33 12.03
N LEU A 80 37.07 36.36 12.58
CA LEU A 80 37.55 35.19 11.83
C LEU A 80 36.41 34.20 11.50
N LEU A 81 35.44 34.04 12.40
CA LEU A 81 34.24 33.25 12.13
C LEU A 81 33.36 33.92 11.08
N GLU A 82 33.33 35.25 11.05
CA GLU A 82 32.61 36.03 10.04
C GLU A 82 33.28 35.96 8.66
N GLU A 83 34.61 36.08 8.59
CA GLU A 83 35.37 35.85 7.34
C GLU A 83 35.14 34.43 6.82
N ARG A 84 35.17 33.45 7.72
CA ARG A 84 34.86 32.05 7.38
C ARG A 84 33.42 31.86 6.94
N ARG A 85 32.45 32.48 7.62
CA ARG A 85 31.02 32.47 7.25
C ARG A 85 30.83 32.99 5.84
N ALA A 86 31.42 34.15 5.53
CA ALA A 86 31.35 34.78 4.22
C ALA A 86 32.00 33.88 3.13
N GLY A 87 33.15 33.27 3.42
CA GLY A 87 33.82 32.35 2.51
C GLY A 87 33.01 31.06 2.25
N LEU A 88 32.36 30.51 3.28
CA LEU A 88 31.47 29.35 3.13
C LEU A 88 30.20 29.69 2.34
N GLU A 89 29.64 30.89 2.53
CA GLU A 89 28.48 31.35 1.78
C GLU A 89 28.85 31.51 0.29
N LEU A 90 29.99 32.15 0.01
CA LEU A 90 30.52 32.31 -1.34
C LEU A 90 30.75 30.95 -2.01
N TYR A 91 31.31 29.98 -1.28
CA TYR A 91 31.52 28.62 -1.76
C TYR A 91 30.21 27.92 -2.18
N LEU A 92 29.17 27.94 -1.33
CA LEU A 92 27.88 27.33 -1.66
C LEU A 92 27.19 28.05 -2.83
N ARG A 93 27.23 29.39 -2.84
CA ARG A 93 26.66 30.19 -3.93
C ARG A 93 27.37 29.91 -5.25
N ALA A 94 28.69 29.77 -5.24
CA ALA A 94 29.48 29.44 -6.43
C ALA A 94 29.06 28.09 -7.02
N ILE A 95 28.85 27.06 -6.20
CA ILE A 95 28.37 25.74 -6.66
C ILE A 95 26.97 25.84 -7.27
N ILE A 96 26.08 26.62 -6.67
CA ILE A 96 24.71 26.81 -7.18
C ILE A 96 24.69 27.64 -8.46
N SER A 97 25.57 28.63 -8.59
CA SER A 97 25.69 29.48 -9.78
C SER A 97 26.56 28.90 -10.89
N ALA A 98 27.23 27.78 -10.65
CA ALA A 98 28.15 27.18 -11.60
C ALA A 98 27.44 26.83 -12.91
N LYS A 99 28.12 26.98 -14.05
CA LYS A 99 27.50 26.67 -15.35
C LYS A 99 27.13 25.20 -15.48
N ASP A 100 27.97 24.32 -14.92
CA ASP A 100 27.77 22.87 -15.00
C ASP A 100 26.93 22.36 -13.82
N ASP A 101 25.95 21.51 -14.11
CA ASP A 101 25.04 20.91 -13.11
C ASP A 101 25.69 19.76 -12.32
N ILE A 102 26.90 19.34 -12.69
CA ILE A 102 27.61 18.16 -12.17
C ILE A 102 27.71 18.20 -10.63
N TRP A 103 28.00 19.37 -10.07
CA TRP A 103 28.13 19.53 -8.61
C TRP A 103 26.77 19.61 -7.90
N ARG A 104 25.74 20.16 -8.55
CA ARG A 104 24.38 20.30 -7.99
C ARG A 104 23.64 18.96 -7.96
N GLU A 105 23.90 18.11 -8.95
CA GLU A 105 23.28 16.79 -9.06
C GLU A 105 23.94 15.75 -8.16
N SER A 106 25.17 15.99 -7.71
CA SER A 106 25.88 15.10 -6.78
C SER A 106 25.09 14.84 -5.50
N TYR A 107 24.98 13.56 -5.12
CA TYR A 107 24.27 13.12 -3.92
C TYR A 107 24.80 13.81 -2.66
N ALA A 108 26.13 13.89 -2.49
CA ALA A 108 26.76 14.50 -1.33
C ALA A 108 26.33 15.97 -1.13
N PHE A 109 26.18 16.73 -2.22
CA PHE A 109 25.74 18.12 -2.15
C PHE A 109 24.25 18.24 -1.78
N ARG A 110 23.41 17.38 -2.36
CA ARG A 110 21.96 17.35 -2.10
C ARG A 110 21.65 16.92 -0.67
N ASP A 111 22.37 15.91 -0.18
CA ASP A 111 22.27 15.40 1.19
C ASP A 111 22.77 16.43 2.21
N PHE A 112 23.90 17.09 1.92
CA PHE A 112 24.43 18.15 2.77
C PHE A 112 23.42 19.29 2.95
N LEU A 113 22.81 19.77 1.85
CA LEU A 113 21.75 20.78 1.86
C LEU A 113 20.40 20.24 2.32
N GLY A 114 20.28 18.94 2.59
CA GLY A 114 19.06 18.30 3.07
C GLY A 114 17.90 18.53 2.12
N VAL A 115 18.17 18.60 0.81
CA VAL A 115 17.12 18.72 -0.21
C VAL A 115 16.34 17.40 -0.18
N PRO A 116 15.03 17.42 0.08
CA PRO A 116 14.19 16.24 -0.09
C PRO A 116 14.20 15.85 -1.57
N ALA A 117 15.19 15.05 -1.97
CA ALA A 117 15.09 14.24 -3.15
C ALA A 117 13.88 13.36 -2.88
N GLY A 118 12.80 13.56 -3.65
CA GLY A 118 11.68 12.64 -3.65
C GLY A 118 12.29 11.26 -3.76
N LYS A 119 12.16 10.49 -2.67
CA LYS A 119 12.79 9.20 -2.46
C LYS A 119 12.25 8.31 -3.57
N LEU A 120 12.93 8.30 -4.71
CA LEU A 120 12.83 7.24 -5.69
C LEU A 120 13.17 6.00 -4.89
N GLN A 121 12.12 5.27 -4.56
CA GLN A 121 12.08 3.84 -4.33
C GLN A 121 13.49 3.23 -4.37
N ALA A 122 14.18 3.29 -3.23
CA ALA A 122 15.40 2.53 -3.01
C ALA A 122 14.95 1.10 -2.71
N ASP A 123 14.66 0.38 -3.79
CA ASP A 123 14.72 -1.07 -3.81
C ASP A 123 16.19 -1.50 -3.93
N GLY A 124 16.54 -2.57 -3.22
CA GLY A 124 17.77 -3.34 -3.43
C GLY A 124 19.09 -2.71 -2.97
N GLY A 125 19.38 -2.73 -1.67
CA GLY A 125 20.73 -2.51 -1.19
C GLY A 125 20.86 -2.57 0.32
N SER A 126 21.37 -3.70 0.81
CA SER A 126 21.70 -3.96 2.22
C SER A 126 22.22 -2.73 2.97
N SER A 127 21.45 -2.25 3.94
CA SER A 127 21.93 -1.41 5.02
C SER A 127 21.03 -1.63 6.22
N ARG A 128 21.65 -1.61 7.40
CA ARG A 128 21.08 -1.83 8.74
C ARG A 128 19.64 -1.30 8.89
N PRO A 129 18.79 -1.93 9.75
CA PRO A 129 17.46 -1.42 10.03
C PRO A 129 17.59 0.07 10.34
N SER A 130 16.91 0.89 9.54
CA SER A 130 17.09 2.33 9.51
C SER A 130 17.07 2.89 10.93
N GLU A 131 18.21 3.35 11.42
CA GLU A 131 18.26 4.09 12.68
C GLU A 131 17.41 5.34 12.49
N PHE A 132 16.18 5.30 13.01
CA PHE A 132 15.32 6.46 13.01
C PHE A 132 15.95 7.51 13.92
N THR A 133 16.15 8.71 13.39
CA THR A 133 16.37 9.90 14.20
C THR A 133 15.02 10.44 14.67
N SER A 134 15.01 11.23 15.75
CA SER A 134 13.76 11.80 16.26
C SER A 134 12.99 12.64 15.23
N SER A 135 13.69 13.26 14.27
CA SER A 135 13.10 14.01 13.15
C SER A 135 12.62 13.10 12.02
N SER A 136 13.45 12.14 11.57
CA SER A 136 13.08 11.23 10.48
C SER A 136 11.89 10.32 10.84
N TRP A 137 11.71 10.05 12.14
CA TRP A 137 10.53 9.34 12.65
C TRP A 137 9.24 10.16 12.46
N LEU A 138 9.29 11.47 12.75
CA LEU A 138 8.13 12.36 12.57
C LEU A 138 7.79 12.53 11.08
N ASP A 139 8.81 12.63 10.23
CA ASP A 139 8.62 12.71 8.78
C ASP A 139 7.96 11.44 8.23
N GLU A 140 8.43 10.25 8.62
CA GLU A 140 7.81 8.98 8.19
C GLU A 140 6.38 8.84 8.76
N HIS A 141 6.11 9.33 9.97
CA HIS A 141 4.76 9.38 10.51
C HIS A 141 3.84 10.28 9.66
N THR A 142 4.30 11.47 9.24
CA THR A 142 3.53 12.36 8.36
C THR A 142 3.29 11.73 6.98
N ASP A 143 4.28 11.05 6.42
CA ASP A 143 4.14 10.31 5.16
C ASP A 143 3.14 9.16 5.29
N LEU A 144 3.15 8.42 6.41
CA LEU A 144 2.19 7.38 6.72
C LEU A 144 0.77 7.95 6.85
N GLN A 145 0.60 9.10 7.49
CA GLN A 145 -0.70 9.78 7.53
C GLN A 145 -1.22 10.14 6.13
N ALA A 146 -0.34 10.58 5.21
CA ALA A 146 -0.73 10.84 3.83
C ALA A 146 -1.18 9.55 3.12
N ARG A 147 -0.44 8.45 3.28
CA ARG A 147 -0.81 7.14 2.69
C ARG A 147 -2.16 6.62 3.21
N VAL A 148 -2.45 6.80 4.50
CA VAL A 148 -3.75 6.44 5.10
C VAL A 148 -4.89 7.25 4.48
N ARG A 149 -4.68 8.53 4.17
CA ARG A 149 -5.67 9.36 3.45
C ARG A 149 -5.88 8.89 2.02
N ASP A 150 -4.82 8.48 1.33
CA ASP A 150 -4.93 7.93 -0.03
C ASP A 150 -5.73 6.63 -0.06
N VAL A 151 -5.53 5.74 0.92
CA VAL A 151 -6.33 4.51 1.07
C VAL A 151 -7.81 4.84 1.28
N ARG A 152 -8.11 5.84 2.12
CA ARG A 152 -9.50 6.34 2.29
C ARG A 152 -10.10 6.85 0.99
N ALA A 153 -9.32 7.60 0.21
CA ALA A 153 -9.77 8.12 -1.07
C ALA A 153 -10.10 6.99 -2.08
N ASP A 154 -9.27 5.95 -2.14
CA ASP A 154 -9.52 4.79 -3.00
C ASP A 154 -10.76 4.00 -2.56
N ILE A 155 -11.00 3.87 -1.25
CA ILE A 155 -12.22 3.23 -0.71
C ILE A 155 -13.47 4.05 -1.06
N ASN A 156 -13.43 5.38 -0.88
CA ASN A 156 -14.55 6.24 -1.25
C ASN A 156 -14.79 6.23 -2.77
N LYS A 157 -13.71 6.17 -3.57
CA LYS A 157 -13.80 6.03 -5.04
C LYS A 157 -14.42 4.70 -5.43
N ARG A 158 -14.06 3.60 -4.77
CA ARG A 158 -14.68 2.28 -4.96
C ARG A 158 -16.19 2.34 -4.70
N ASP A 159 -16.61 2.98 -3.61
CA ASP A 159 -18.02 3.06 -3.23
C ASP A 159 -18.81 3.90 -4.25
N ALA A 160 -18.27 5.05 -4.67
CA ALA A 160 -18.87 5.87 -5.71
C ALA A 160 -18.96 5.17 -7.08
N LEU A 161 -17.99 4.32 -7.44
CA LEU A 161 -18.03 3.51 -8.67
C LEU A 161 -19.05 2.35 -8.55
N SER A 162 -19.15 1.76 -7.37
CA SER A 162 -20.16 0.73 -7.08
C SER A 162 -21.58 1.29 -7.21
N ASP A 163 -21.83 2.48 -6.66
CA ASP A 163 -23.15 3.15 -6.73
C ASP A 163 -23.55 3.52 -8.16
N ARG A 164 -22.57 3.75 -9.04
CA ARG A 164 -22.78 4.03 -10.47
C ARG A 164 -22.96 2.77 -11.32
N GLY A 165 -22.83 1.58 -10.73
CA GLY A 165 -22.94 0.30 -11.44
C GLY A 165 -21.66 -0.14 -12.17
N ASP A 166 -20.54 0.56 -12.02
CA ASP A 166 -19.24 0.14 -12.58
C ASP A 166 -18.52 -0.82 -11.63
N VAL A 167 -18.85 -2.11 -11.78
CA VAL A 167 -18.29 -3.20 -10.97
C VAL A 167 -16.79 -3.38 -11.22
N SER A 168 -16.32 -3.19 -12.45
CA SER A 168 -14.91 -3.39 -12.81
C SER A 168 -14.02 -2.28 -12.23
N GLY A 169 -14.41 -1.01 -12.40
CA GLY A 169 -13.70 0.13 -11.82
C GLY A 169 -13.73 0.15 -10.30
N SER A 170 -14.84 -0.29 -9.70
CA SER A 170 -14.95 -0.48 -8.24
C SER A 170 -13.95 -1.55 -7.76
N HIS A 171 -13.86 -2.70 -8.45
CA HIS A 171 -12.91 -3.76 -8.11
C HIS A 171 -11.45 -3.28 -8.22
N GLN A 172 -11.09 -2.60 -9.31
CA GLN A 172 -9.73 -2.07 -9.51
C GLN A 172 -9.35 -1.10 -8.38
N SER A 173 -10.26 -0.21 -7.99
CA SER A 173 -10.04 0.74 -6.89
C SER A 173 -9.89 0.01 -5.53
N ASN A 174 -10.63 -1.08 -5.32
CA ASN A 174 -10.51 -1.93 -4.12
C ASN A 174 -9.15 -2.65 -4.05
N VAL A 175 -8.66 -3.18 -5.18
CA VAL A 175 -7.32 -3.81 -5.24
C VAL A 175 -6.23 -2.79 -4.94
N GLN A 176 -6.32 -1.59 -5.50
CA GLN A 176 -5.38 -0.49 -5.21
C GLN A 176 -5.41 -0.09 -3.73
N ALA A 177 -6.60 0.06 -3.14
CA ALA A 177 -6.76 0.35 -1.71
C ALA A 177 -6.09 -0.72 -0.83
N LYS A 178 -6.29 -2.01 -1.14
CA LYS A 178 -5.67 -3.13 -0.42
C LYS A 178 -4.15 -3.14 -0.55
N LYS A 179 -3.62 -2.92 -1.75
CA LYS A 179 -2.17 -2.84 -1.99
C LYS A 179 -1.53 -1.72 -1.19
N LYS A 180 -2.12 -0.51 -1.22
CA LYS A 180 -1.64 0.64 -0.45
C LYS A 180 -1.77 0.41 1.06
N LEU A 181 -2.85 -0.23 1.52
CA LEU A 181 -3.07 -0.57 2.92
C LEU A 181 -2.03 -1.58 3.44
N ALA A 182 -1.73 -2.63 2.67
CA ALA A 182 -0.69 -3.60 3.03
C ALA A 182 0.68 -2.91 3.18
N ALA A 183 1.04 -2.03 2.24
CA ALA A 183 2.27 -1.25 2.30
C ALA A 183 2.30 -0.23 3.48
N ALA A 184 1.15 0.30 3.88
CA ALA A 184 1.04 1.16 5.06
C ALA A 184 1.23 0.36 6.35
N LEU A 185 0.61 -0.82 6.47
CA LEU A 185 0.75 -1.70 7.64
C LEU A 185 2.21 -2.11 7.89
N THR A 186 2.94 -2.53 6.85
CA THR A 186 4.35 -2.89 6.99
C THR A 186 5.20 -1.71 7.46
N ARG A 187 4.92 -0.50 6.97
CA ARG A 187 5.62 0.72 7.39
C ARG A 187 5.27 1.15 8.81
N VAL A 188 4.03 0.96 9.26
CA VAL A 188 3.62 1.19 10.65
C VAL A 188 4.40 0.28 11.60
N SER A 189 4.59 -1.00 11.25
CA SER A 189 5.44 -1.91 12.05
C SER A 189 6.89 -1.43 12.12
N VAL A 190 7.47 -0.98 11.00
CA VAL A 190 8.83 -0.41 10.98
C VAL A 190 8.92 0.88 11.80
N LEU A 191 7.89 1.73 11.78
CA LEU A 191 7.82 2.95 12.59
C LEU A 191 7.72 2.64 14.09
N GLU A 192 7.03 1.56 14.46
CA GLU A 192 6.88 1.06 15.83
C GLU A 192 8.22 0.52 16.36
N GLU A 193 8.91 -0.31 15.59
CA GLU A 193 10.27 -0.80 15.91
C GLU A 193 11.26 0.37 16.01
N GLY A 194 11.16 1.33 15.10
CA GLY A 194 11.95 2.57 15.13
C GLY A 194 11.72 3.40 16.39
N LEU A 195 10.47 3.47 16.86
CA LEU A 195 10.12 4.16 18.10
C LEU A 195 10.69 3.43 19.33
N GLN A 196 10.67 2.10 19.32
CA GLN A 196 11.24 1.29 20.39
C GLN A 196 12.76 1.50 20.51
N ASN A 197 13.46 1.51 19.37
CA ASN A 197 14.90 1.80 19.31
C ASN A 197 15.24 3.22 19.80
N LEU A 198 14.42 4.20 19.43
CA LEU A 198 14.53 5.58 19.92
C LEU A 198 14.27 5.69 21.43
N GLY A 199 13.37 4.86 21.96
CA GLY A 199 13.15 4.72 23.41
C GLY A 199 14.40 4.23 24.13
N TYR A 200 15.07 3.18 23.61
CA TYR A 200 16.34 2.69 24.16
C TYR A 200 17.48 3.71 24.04
N ALA A 201 17.43 4.63 23.07
CA ALA A 201 18.40 5.71 22.89
C ALA A 201 18.25 6.87 23.90
N GLY A 202 17.33 6.77 24.87
CA GLY A 202 17.20 7.75 25.97
C GLY A 202 16.20 8.88 25.72
N MET A 203 15.18 8.66 24.89
CA MET A 203 14.06 9.60 24.74
C MET A 203 13.29 9.79 26.05
N SER A 204 12.76 11.01 26.27
CA SER A 204 11.94 11.31 27.45
C SER A 204 10.65 10.50 27.43
N GLU A 205 10.23 10.03 28.61
CA GLU A 205 9.06 9.16 28.78
C GLU A 205 7.77 9.79 28.23
N GLY A 206 7.58 11.10 28.44
CA GLY A 206 6.40 11.83 27.93
C GLY A 206 6.35 11.94 26.40
N GLU A 207 7.49 12.17 25.74
CA GLU A 207 7.53 12.20 24.26
C GLU A 207 7.41 10.80 23.67
N LEU A 208 8.00 9.79 24.33
CA LEU A 208 7.85 8.39 23.94
C LEU A 208 6.38 7.96 24.03
N GLN A 209 5.67 8.32 25.10
CA GLN A 209 4.25 8.04 25.26
C GLN A 209 3.42 8.73 24.17
N ARG A 210 3.66 10.02 23.93
CA ARG A 210 2.96 10.77 22.87
C ARG A 210 3.15 10.13 21.49
N ARG A 211 4.35 9.67 21.17
CA ARG A 211 4.65 8.98 19.90
C ARG A 211 4.02 7.58 19.83
N ARG A 212 3.95 6.85 20.94
CA ARG A 212 3.18 5.59 21.01
C ARG A 212 1.71 5.83 20.72
N ASP A 213 1.11 6.88 21.27
CA ASP A 213 -0.28 7.24 21.00
C ASP A 213 -0.50 7.58 19.51
N MET A 214 0.47 8.23 18.85
CA MET A 214 0.41 8.50 17.41
C MET A 214 0.42 7.21 16.58
N VAL A 215 1.30 6.26 16.90
CA VAL A 215 1.38 4.96 16.22
C VAL A 215 0.10 4.14 16.46
N ALA A 216 -0.40 4.14 17.70
CA ALA A 216 -1.65 3.45 18.04
C ALA A 216 -2.83 3.98 17.21
N ARG A 217 -2.95 5.31 17.06
CA ARG A 217 -3.97 5.93 16.18
C ARG A 217 -3.82 5.52 14.72
N LEU A 218 -2.59 5.47 14.19
CA LEU A 218 -2.34 5.01 12.82
C LEU A 218 -2.73 3.54 12.64
N ARG A 219 -2.45 2.70 13.63
CA ARG A 219 -2.80 1.27 13.63
C ARG A 219 -4.32 1.09 13.65
N ASP A 220 -5.02 1.78 14.53
CA ASP A 220 -6.49 1.76 14.60
C ASP A 220 -7.13 2.23 13.28
N ASP A 221 -6.56 3.28 12.68
CA ASP A 221 -7.02 3.79 11.39
C ASP A 221 -6.80 2.78 10.26
N CYS A 222 -5.64 2.11 10.23
CA CYS A 222 -5.39 1.03 9.28
C CYS A 222 -6.33 -0.16 9.49
N GLU A 223 -6.63 -0.55 10.74
CA GLU A 223 -7.56 -1.62 11.05
C GLU A 223 -8.99 -1.28 10.61
N LYS A 224 -9.45 -0.05 10.85
CA LYS A 224 -10.75 0.43 10.36
C LYS A 224 -10.82 0.38 8.84
N LEU A 225 -9.76 0.81 8.15
CA LEU A 225 -9.69 0.76 6.69
C LEU A 225 -9.62 -0.68 6.16
N ALA A 226 -8.94 -1.58 6.86
CA ALA A 226 -8.93 -3.01 6.55
C ALA A 226 -10.35 -3.60 6.64
N LYS A 227 -11.10 -3.25 7.70
CA LYS A 227 -12.50 -3.64 7.85
C LYS A 227 -13.35 -3.07 6.70
N MET A 228 -13.23 -1.78 6.36
CA MET A 228 -13.97 -1.17 5.25
C MET A 228 -13.61 -1.76 3.87
N ALA A 229 -12.35 -2.11 3.65
CA ALA A 229 -11.90 -2.78 2.43
C ALA A 229 -12.44 -4.23 2.31
N THR A 230 -12.71 -4.88 3.44
CA THR A 230 -13.17 -6.28 3.53
C THR A 230 -14.69 -6.42 3.55
N VAL A 231 -15.39 -5.58 4.33
CA VAL A 231 -16.86 -5.61 4.51
C VAL A 231 -17.60 -5.40 3.18
N ALA A 232 -17.01 -4.68 2.22
CA ALA A 232 -17.57 -4.55 0.88
C ALA A 232 -17.72 -5.89 0.14
N ARG A 233 -16.88 -6.90 0.44
CA ARG A 233 -17.03 -8.27 -0.10
C ARG A 233 -18.29 -8.94 0.42
N LEU A 234 -18.73 -8.59 1.64
CA LEU A 234 -19.95 -9.10 2.27
C LEU A 234 -21.18 -8.33 1.83
N THR A 235 -21.13 -7.02 1.58
CA THR A 235 -22.28 -6.27 1.04
C THR A 235 -22.53 -6.57 -0.44
N SER A 236 -21.48 -6.85 -1.24
CA SER A 236 -21.65 -7.40 -2.59
C SER A 236 -22.19 -8.85 -2.61
N ARG A 237 -22.04 -9.58 -1.50
CA ARG A 237 -22.70 -10.87 -1.20
C ARG A 237 -24.00 -10.71 -0.38
N GLY A 238 -24.37 -9.49 -0.02
CA GLY A 238 -25.40 -9.18 0.97
C GLY A 238 -26.76 -8.85 0.37
N LEU A 239 -26.85 -8.76 -0.96
CA LEU A 239 -28.08 -8.71 -1.75
C LEU A 239 -28.23 -10.00 -2.58
N GLY A 240 -27.87 -11.15 -2.01
CA GLY A 240 -28.39 -12.44 -2.45
C GLY A 240 -29.76 -12.65 -1.83
N SER A 241 -30.72 -13.15 -2.61
CA SER A 241 -32.05 -13.58 -2.14
C SER A 241 -31.93 -14.40 -0.84
N THR A 242 -32.94 -14.33 0.03
CA THR A 242 -33.07 -15.16 1.26
C THR A 242 -32.81 -16.64 1.02
N SER A 243 -32.94 -17.11 -0.23
CA SER A 243 -32.59 -18.44 -0.75
C SER A 243 -31.12 -18.84 -0.57
N GLU A 244 -30.15 -17.91 -0.56
CA GLU A 244 -28.72 -18.24 -0.50
C GLU A 244 -28.18 -18.39 0.94
N ARG A 245 -28.92 -17.93 1.95
CA ARG A 245 -28.51 -18.05 3.36
C ARG A 245 -28.80 -19.42 3.97
N ASN A 246 -29.61 -20.24 3.32
CA ASN A 246 -30.01 -21.54 3.82
C ASN A 246 -30.04 -22.54 2.65
N PRO A 247 -28.89 -23.15 2.28
CA PRO A 247 -28.92 -24.19 1.26
C PRO A 247 -29.85 -25.31 1.74
N ALA A 248 -30.87 -25.63 0.93
CA ALA A 248 -31.77 -26.76 1.20
C ALA A 248 -30.93 -28.02 1.47
N SER A 249 -31.35 -28.82 2.44
CA SER A 249 -30.64 -30.05 2.83
C SER A 249 -30.51 -30.99 1.63
N GLU A 250 -29.44 -31.79 1.61
CA GLU A 250 -29.21 -32.77 0.54
C GLU A 250 -30.38 -33.76 0.37
N SER A 251 -31.16 -34.00 1.43
CA SER A 251 -32.40 -34.79 1.40
C SER A 251 -33.47 -34.18 0.48
N ASP A 252 -33.63 -32.86 0.50
CA ASP A 252 -34.66 -32.16 -0.28
C ASP A 252 -34.26 -32.06 -1.76
N ARG A 253 -32.94 -31.98 -2.02
CA ARG A 253 -32.39 -32.11 -3.37
C ARG A 253 -32.54 -33.53 -3.90
N ALA A 254 -32.24 -34.55 -3.09
CA ALA A 254 -32.36 -35.95 -3.49
C ALA A 254 -33.82 -36.33 -3.81
N ALA A 255 -34.78 -35.82 -3.05
CA ALA A 255 -36.22 -36.03 -3.30
C ALA A 255 -36.71 -35.41 -4.62
N LEU A 256 -36.04 -34.37 -5.13
CA LEU A 256 -36.39 -33.72 -6.39
C LEU A 256 -35.75 -34.41 -7.62
N PHE A 257 -34.58 -35.03 -7.45
CA PHE A 257 -33.88 -35.76 -8.51
C PHE A 257 -34.27 -37.24 -8.60
N ASP A 258 -34.79 -37.83 -7.52
CA ASP A 258 -35.30 -39.21 -7.51
C ASP A 258 -36.80 -39.24 -7.86
N SER A 259 -37.13 -38.90 -9.10
CA SER A 259 -38.40 -39.31 -9.71
C SER A 259 -38.17 -40.56 -10.54
N PRO A 260 -38.94 -41.65 -10.33
CA PRO A 260 -38.72 -42.91 -11.01
C PRO A 260 -39.15 -42.80 -12.47
N GLN A 261 -38.18 -42.73 -13.38
CA GLN A 261 -38.43 -42.79 -14.80
C GLN A 261 -38.84 -44.22 -15.20
N PRO A 262 -39.99 -44.41 -15.88
CA PRO A 262 -40.42 -45.72 -16.33
C PRO A 262 -39.58 -46.14 -17.54
N LYS A 263 -38.86 -47.25 -17.42
CA LYS A 263 -38.28 -47.92 -18.59
C LYS A 263 -39.43 -48.52 -19.41
N ALA A 264 -39.52 -48.09 -20.66
CA ALA A 264 -40.35 -48.72 -21.67
C ALA A 264 -40.03 -50.22 -21.75
N ALA A 265 -41.03 -51.06 -21.53
CA ALA A 265 -41.03 -52.44 -21.96
C ALA A 265 -41.65 -52.50 -23.36
N ASN A 266 -40.94 -53.08 -24.32
CA ASN A 266 -41.58 -53.65 -25.49
C ASN A 266 -41.73 -55.15 -25.23
N GLY A 267 -42.97 -55.63 -25.12
CA GLY A 267 -43.28 -57.07 -25.15
C GLY A 267 -44.13 -57.60 -24.00
N PHE A 268 -45.44 -57.35 -24.08
CA PHE A 268 -46.56 -58.20 -23.63
C PHE A 268 -46.27 -59.34 -22.63
N GLN A 269 -46.48 -59.07 -21.34
CA GLN A 269 -47.32 -59.89 -20.46
C GLN A 269 -48.00 -58.98 -19.43
N ARG A 270 -49.34 -59.03 -19.35
CA ARG A 270 -50.12 -58.25 -18.38
C ARG A 270 -49.90 -58.81 -16.98
N PRO A 271 -49.35 -58.05 -16.00
CA PRO A 271 -49.52 -58.41 -14.61
C PRO A 271 -50.87 -57.91 -14.14
N ILE A 272 -51.71 -58.85 -13.70
CA ILE A 272 -52.89 -58.60 -12.89
C ILE A 272 -52.40 -58.02 -11.56
N THR A 273 -52.57 -56.72 -11.33
CA THR A 273 -52.54 -56.15 -9.99
C THR A 273 -53.97 -55.80 -9.60
N ARG A 274 -54.57 -56.65 -8.75
CA ARG A 274 -55.78 -56.31 -8.01
C ARG A 274 -55.48 -55.09 -7.15
N VAL A 275 -56.02 -53.94 -7.53
CA VAL A 275 -56.01 -52.74 -6.68
C VAL A 275 -57.22 -52.85 -5.76
N PHE A 276 -56.98 -53.16 -4.48
CA PHE A 276 -57.99 -52.99 -3.43
C PHE A 276 -58.02 -51.49 -3.08
N GLY A 277 -59.07 -50.80 -3.51
CA GLY A 277 -59.20 -49.33 -3.47
C GLY A 277 -59.02 -48.72 -4.85
N GLY A 278 -60.13 -48.34 -5.50
CA GLY A 278 -60.16 -47.92 -6.91
C GLY A 278 -59.20 -46.78 -7.24
N ALA A 279 -58.65 -46.82 -8.46
CA ALA A 279 -57.83 -45.75 -9.03
C ALA A 279 -58.54 -44.40 -8.84
N ALA A 280 -57.97 -43.55 -7.99
CA ALA A 280 -58.47 -42.21 -7.78
C ALA A 280 -58.43 -41.49 -9.13
N LYS A 281 -59.62 -41.16 -9.66
CA LYS A 281 -59.74 -40.28 -10.83
C LYS A 281 -58.92 -39.01 -10.53
N PRO A 282 -58.18 -38.46 -11.50
CA PRO A 282 -57.43 -37.23 -11.29
C PRO A 282 -58.39 -36.18 -10.76
N LYS A 283 -58.20 -35.81 -9.50
CA LYS A 283 -59.00 -34.78 -8.84
C LYS A 283 -58.40 -33.44 -9.24
N GLU A 284 -59.25 -32.56 -9.73
CA GLU A 284 -58.88 -31.17 -9.92
C GLU A 284 -58.34 -30.61 -8.60
N THR A 285 -57.25 -29.86 -8.69
CA THR A 285 -56.72 -29.12 -7.55
C THR A 285 -57.75 -28.11 -7.03
N GLU A 286 -57.74 -27.82 -5.74
CA GLU A 286 -58.67 -26.85 -5.12
C GLU A 286 -58.63 -25.46 -5.79
N GLN A 287 -57.54 -25.13 -6.48
CA GLN A 287 -57.40 -23.90 -7.28
C GLN A 287 -58.09 -23.95 -8.65
N THR A 288 -58.13 -25.11 -9.30
CA THR A 288 -58.73 -25.27 -10.65
C THR A 288 -60.21 -25.66 -10.59
N ARG A 289 -60.63 -26.25 -9.48
CA ARG A 289 -62.00 -26.71 -9.23
C ARG A 289 -63.10 -25.64 -9.34
N PRO A 290 -62.89 -24.36 -8.96
CA PRO A 290 -63.92 -23.32 -9.10
C PRO A 290 -63.85 -22.56 -10.44
N LEU A 291 -62.87 -22.86 -11.31
CA LEU A 291 -62.63 -22.10 -12.54
C LEU A 291 -63.34 -22.75 -13.74
N ASP A 292 -64.02 -21.93 -14.54
CA ASP A 292 -64.51 -22.33 -15.87
C ASP A 292 -63.34 -22.46 -16.88
N ASN A 293 -63.54 -23.11 -18.02
CA ASN A 293 -62.53 -23.36 -19.06
C ASN A 293 -61.77 -22.08 -19.47
N HIS A 294 -62.48 -20.96 -19.59
CA HIS A 294 -61.87 -19.66 -19.88
C HIS A 294 -60.98 -19.17 -18.71
N GLY A 295 -61.44 -19.34 -17.47
CA GLY A 295 -60.67 -19.01 -16.27
C GLY A 295 -59.45 -19.92 -16.08
N LEU A 296 -59.56 -21.20 -16.46
CA LEU A 296 -58.46 -22.16 -16.46
C LEU A 296 -57.37 -21.76 -17.48
N LEU A 297 -57.77 -21.36 -18.69
CA LEU A 297 -56.84 -20.84 -19.70
C LEU A 297 -56.14 -19.57 -19.23
N GLN A 298 -56.87 -18.65 -18.60
CA GLN A 298 -56.29 -17.42 -18.06
C GLN A 298 -55.32 -17.71 -16.91
N LEU A 299 -55.65 -18.65 -16.02
CA LEU A 299 -54.75 -19.10 -14.97
C LEU A 299 -53.46 -19.70 -15.56
N GLN A 300 -53.60 -20.56 -16.58
CA GLN A 300 -52.47 -21.16 -17.27
C GLN A 300 -51.56 -20.08 -17.89
N GLN A 301 -52.14 -19.10 -18.59
CA GLN A 301 -51.38 -18.01 -19.19
C GLN A 301 -50.61 -17.22 -18.11
N THR A 302 -51.28 -16.88 -17.00
CA THR A 302 -50.66 -16.16 -15.88
C THR A 302 -49.50 -16.96 -15.27
N GLN A 303 -49.66 -18.29 -15.19
CA GLN A 303 -48.63 -19.17 -14.65
C GLN A 303 -47.44 -19.34 -15.59
N VAL A 304 -47.66 -19.33 -16.91
CA VAL A 304 -46.59 -19.29 -17.92
C VAL A 304 -45.84 -17.96 -17.82
N ASP A 305 -46.55 -16.82 -17.78
CA ASP A 305 -45.94 -15.50 -17.67
C ASP A 305 -45.11 -15.38 -16.37
N HIS A 306 -45.59 -15.96 -15.27
CA HIS A 306 -44.85 -15.99 -14.00
C HIS A 306 -43.58 -16.83 -14.11
N GLN A 307 -43.63 -18.00 -14.76
CA GLN A 307 -42.45 -18.84 -14.98
C GLN A 307 -41.43 -18.13 -15.87
N ASP A 308 -41.86 -17.44 -16.93
CA ASP A 308 -40.97 -16.68 -17.81
C ASP A 308 -40.27 -15.55 -17.05
N ALA A 309 -40.99 -14.85 -16.15
CA ALA A 309 -40.39 -13.84 -15.29
C ALA A 309 -39.33 -14.43 -14.34
N GLN A 310 -39.60 -15.60 -13.76
CA GLN A 310 -38.62 -16.31 -12.92
C GLN A 310 -37.40 -16.78 -13.73
N LEU A 311 -37.61 -17.29 -14.94
CA LEU A 311 -36.52 -17.70 -15.83
C LEU A 311 -35.65 -16.51 -16.25
N ALA A 312 -36.26 -15.35 -16.52
CA ALA A 312 -35.52 -14.13 -16.80
C ALA A 312 -34.63 -13.74 -15.62
N GLN A 313 -35.14 -13.79 -14.38
CA GLN A 313 -34.34 -13.53 -13.18
C GLN A 313 -33.18 -14.53 -13.03
N LEU A 314 -33.45 -15.83 -13.18
CA LEU A 314 -32.40 -16.86 -13.13
C LEU A 314 -31.33 -16.64 -14.21
N SER A 315 -31.73 -16.23 -15.42
CA SER A 315 -30.79 -15.94 -16.50
C SER A 315 -29.83 -14.80 -16.15
N THR A 316 -30.32 -13.73 -15.50
CA THR A 316 -29.48 -12.60 -15.06
C THR A 316 -28.51 -13.03 -13.97
N ILE A 317 -28.96 -13.87 -13.03
CA ILE A 317 -28.11 -14.43 -11.97
C ILE A 317 -27.01 -15.31 -12.59
N LEU A 318 -27.36 -16.18 -13.54
CA LEU A 318 -26.40 -17.03 -14.24
C LEU A 318 -25.39 -16.23 -15.06
N GLN A 319 -25.81 -15.15 -15.72
CA GLN A 319 -24.89 -14.25 -16.43
C GLN A 319 -23.91 -13.58 -15.47
N ARG A 320 -24.39 -13.09 -14.32
CA ARG A 320 -23.53 -12.53 -13.27
C ARG A 320 -22.58 -13.58 -12.70
N GLN A 321 -23.06 -14.80 -12.43
CA GLN A 321 -22.25 -15.90 -11.91
C GLN A 321 -21.19 -16.34 -12.91
N LYS A 322 -21.52 -16.41 -14.21
CA LYS A 322 -20.55 -16.64 -15.28
C LYS A 322 -19.47 -15.57 -15.30
N HIS A 323 -19.84 -14.30 -15.22
CA HIS A 323 -18.88 -13.19 -15.19
C HIS A 323 -17.94 -13.29 -13.98
N LEU A 324 -18.49 -13.56 -12.79
CA LEU A 324 -17.69 -13.80 -11.58
C LEU A 324 -16.76 -15.01 -11.73
N GLY A 325 -17.22 -16.11 -12.32
CA GLY A 325 -16.41 -17.30 -12.55
C GLY A 325 -15.22 -17.03 -13.48
N LEU A 326 -15.43 -16.26 -14.55
CA LEU A 326 -14.35 -15.85 -15.46
C LEU A 326 -13.35 -14.93 -14.76
N ALA A 327 -13.82 -13.95 -13.97
CA ALA A 327 -12.96 -13.05 -13.22
C ALA A 327 -12.13 -13.79 -12.15
N ILE A 328 -12.74 -14.74 -11.43
CA ILE A 328 -12.04 -15.59 -10.45
C ILE A 328 -10.98 -16.44 -11.16
N GLY A 329 -11.30 -17.03 -12.32
CA GLY A 329 -10.34 -17.82 -13.09
C GLY A 329 -9.13 -17.01 -13.54
N GLN A 330 -9.34 -15.76 -13.97
CA GLN A 330 -8.27 -14.82 -14.31
C GLN A 330 -7.41 -14.50 -13.09
N GLU A 331 -8.03 -14.13 -11.96
CA GLU A 331 -7.32 -13.82 -10.72
C GLU A 331 -6.49 -15.02 -10.20
N ILE A 332 -7.04 -16.24 -10.25
CA ILE A 332 -6.29 -17.44 -9.84
C ILE A 332 -5.10 -17.67 -10.79
N SER A 333 -5.27 -17.42 -12.09
CA SER A 333 -4.18 -17.57 -13.06
C SER A 333 -3.07 -16.54 -12.80
N GLU A 334 -3.43 -15.28 -12.54
CA GLU A 334 -2.47 -14.23 -12.16
C GLU A 334 -1.77 -14.56 -10.84
N GLN A 335 -2.50 -15.09 -9.85
CA GLN A 335 -1.92 -15.51 -8.57
C GLN A 335 -0.96 -16.70 -8.73
N ASN A 336 -1.27 -17.65 -9.62
CA ASN A 336 -0.35 -18.75 -9.91
C ASN A 336 0.95 -18.24 -10.54
N GLU A 337 0.86 -17.30 -11.50
CA GLU A 337 2.05 -16.67 -12.09
C GLU A 337 2.91 -15.97 -11.02
N LEU A 338 2.28 -15.21 -10.12
CA LEU A 338 2.98 -14.56 -9.00
C LEU A 338 3.61 -15.56 -8.01
N LEU A 339 2.97 -16.71 -7.77
CA LEU A 339 3.49 -17.77 -6.90
C LEU A 339 4.66 -18.51 -7.55
N ASP A 340 4.63 -18.71 -8.87
CA ASP A 340 5.72 -19.31 -9.63
C ASP A 340 6.95 -18.37 -9.64
N ASP A 341 6.74 -17.07 -9.84
CA ASP A 341 7.79 -16.06 -9.72
C ASP A 341 8.40 -16.02 -8.32
N LEU A 342 7.56 -16.03 -7.27
CA LEU A 342 8.02 -16.07 -5.89
C LEU A 342 8.83 -17.35 -5.61
N THR A 343 8.38 -18.50 -6.11
CA THR A 343 9.12 -19.76 -6.00
C THR A 343 10.49 -19.65 -6.65
N GLY A 344 10.56 -19.08 -7.85
CA GLY A 344 11.83 -18.85 -8.55
C GLY A 344 12.78 -17.90 -7.79
N GLU A 345 12.25 -16.85 -7.16
CA GLU A 345 13.04 -15.96 -6.30
C GLU A 345 13.55 -16.66 -5.04
N VAL A 346 12.71 -17.47 -4.39
CA VAL A 346 13.08 -18.27 -3.21
C VAL A 346 14.19 -19.26 -3.56
N ASP A 347 14.11 -19.95 -4.69
CA ASP A 347 15.16 -20.87 -5.16
C ASP A 347 16.47 -20.13 -5.44
N ARG A 348 16.41 -18.96 -6.08
CA ARG A 348 17.59 -18.13 -6.33
C ARG A 348 18.23 -17.66 -5.03
N VAL A 349 17.44 -17.20 -4.07
CA VAL A 349 17.91 -16.78 -2.75
C VAL A 349 18.49 -17.97 -1.97
N GLY A 350 17.82 -19.12 -2.02
CA GLY A 350 18.31 -20.37 -1.43
C GLY A 350 19.65 -20.81 -2.00
N GLY A 351 19.83 -20.71 -3.32
CA GLY A 351 21.11 -20.96 -4.00
C GLY A 351 22.21 -19.98 -3.56
N LYS A 352 21.91 -18.68 -3.49
CA LYS A 352 22.85 -17.66 -2.99
C LYS A 352 23.23 -17.91 -1.52
N LEU A 353 22.27 -18.23 -0.67
CA LEU A 353 22.49 -18.52 0.75
C LEU A 353 23.33 -19.79 0.93
N SER A 354 23.06 -20.84 0.15
CA SER A 354 23.85 -22.08 0.14
C SER A 354 25.30 -21.82 -0.27
N ASN A 355 25.53 -21.00 -1.31
CA ASN A 355 26.86 -20.60 -1.74
C ASN A 355 27.59 -19.77 -0.68
N ALA A 356 26.90 -18.80 -0.06
CA ALA A 356 27.44 -18.02 1.05
C ALA A 356 27.81 -18.91 2.25
N LYS A 357 26.96 -19.88 2.59
CA LYS A 357 27.24 -20.87 3.65
C LYS A 357 28.47 -21.73 3.33
N LYS A 358 28.63 -22.18 2.08
CA LYS A 358 29.83 -22.92 1.64
C LYS A 358 31.10 -22.09 1.74
N GLN A 359 31.04 -20.80 1.37
CA GLN A 359 32.19 -19.89 1.51
C GLN A 359 32.55 -19.66 2.98
N MET A 360 31.55 -19.47 3.85
CA MET A 360 31.76 -19.31 5.29
C MET A 360 32.42 -20.56 5.90
N ASN A 361 31.95 -21.76 5.57
CA ASN A 361 32.54 -23.03 6.02
C ASN A 361 33.96 -23.31 5.47
N ARG A 362 34.43 -22.50 4.51
CA ARG A 362 35.80 -22.61 3.97
C ARG A 362 36.75 -21.60 4.60
N LEU A 363 36.20 -20.57 5.25
CA LEU A 363 36.94 -19.48 5.91
C LEU A 363 37.04 -19.66 7.43
N GLY A 364 36.19 -20.50 8.03
CA GLY A 364 36.37 -21.05 9.37
C GLY A 364 36.81 -22.50 9.27
#